data_AF-A0A933XMM0-F1
#
_entry.id   AF-A0A933XMM0-F1
#
_cell.length_a   1.000
_cell.length_b   1.000
_cell.length_c   1.000
_cell.angle_alpha   90.00
_cell.angle_beta   90.00
_cell.angle_gamma   90.00
#
_symmetry.space_group_name_H-M   'P 1'
#
loop_
_entity.id
_entity.type
_entity.pdbx_description
1 polymer ?
#
loop_
_entity_poly.entity_id
_entity_poly.type
_entity_poly.pdbx_seq_one_letter_code
_entity_poly.pdbx_strand_id
1 'polypeptide(L)'
;LFKRSSAVAVARDRNTSLPAERIAWAIHVASRYLPGTGNCLVQALATQGLLARHGNPACVRIGVANDEDGRFKAHAWVECDGTIVIGGVGVSQYTALPRWEIQR
;
A
#
# COMPACT_ATOMS: atom_id res chain seq x y z
N LEU A 1 -8.07 5.30 32.83
CA LEU A 1 -8.83 6.08 31.83
C LEU A 1 -7.83 6.72 30.86
N PHE A 2 -7.61 6.15 29.67
CA PHE A 2 -6.75 6.76 28.66
C PHE A 2 -7.45 6.71 27.29
N LYS A 3 -7.67 7.90 26.70
CA LYS A 3 -8.42 8.12 25.46
C LYS A 3 -7.76 7.38 24.29
N ARG A 4 -8.57 6.60 23.56
CA ARG A 4 -8.19 5.97 22.29
C ARG A 4 -7.95 7.08 21.26
N SER A 5 -6.69 7.29 20.87
CA SER A 5 -6.33 8.20 19.78
C SER A 5 -6.81 7.66 18.43
N SER A 6 -7.41 8.56 17.67
CA SER A 6 -8.17 8.42 16.44
C SER A 6 -7.69 7.37 15.44
N ALA A 7 -8.51 6.34 15.23
CA ALA A 7 -8.64 5.77 13.90
C ALA A 7 -9.29 6.82 13.01
N VAL A 8 -8.67 7.16 11.88
CA VAL A 8 -9.30 7.98 10.84
C VAL A 8 -10.55 7.22 10.38
N ALA A 9 -11.70 7.61 10.90
CA ALA A 9 -12.99 7.07 10.49
C ALA A 9 -13.29 7.64 9.10
N VAL A 10 -12.79 6.97 8.06
CA VAL A 10 -13.15 7.34 6.71
C VAL A 10 -14.63 7.00 6.51
N ALA A 11 -15.42 8.00 6.13
CA ALA A 11 -16.84 7.86 5.87
C ALA A 11 -17.10 6.67 4.94
N ARG A 12 -17.93 5.72 5.40
CA ARG A 12 -18.44 4.60 4.59
C ARG A 12 -19.34 5.19 3.51
N ASP A 13 -18.83 5.33 2.30
CA ASP A 13 -19.69 5.49 1.14
C ASP A 13 -20.32 4.12 0.83
N ARG A 14 -21.54 3.91 1.33
CA ARG A 14 -22.18 2.58 1.38
C ARG A 14 -22.66 2.05 0.02
N ASN A 15 -22.39 2.74 -1.09
CA ASN A 15 -23.05 2.41 -2.36
C ASN A 15 -22.15 2.13 -3.57
N THR A 16 -20.81 2.09 -3.41
CA THR A 16 -19.96 1.72 -4.55
C THR A 16 -18.72 0.99 -4.06
N SER A 17 -18.81 -0.33 -3.87
CA SER A 17 -17.60 -1.15 -3.77
C SER A 17 -16.88 -1.09 -5.11
N LEU A 18 -15.68 -0.49 -5.12
CA LEU A 18 -14.84 -0.47 -6.30
C LEU A 18 -13.93 -1.70 -6.27
N PRO A 19 -13.78 -2.42 -7.40
CA PRO A 19 -12.86 -3.54 -7.48
C PRO A 19 -11.42 -3.05 -7.31
N ALA A 20 -10.55 -3.91 -6.79
CA ALA A 20 -9.19 -3.54 -6.40
C ALA A 20 -8.37 -2.99 -7.59
N GLU A 21 -8.62 -3.50 -8.80
CA GLU A 21 -7.96 -3.09 -10.04
C GLU A 21 -8.33 -1.65 -10.43
N ARG A 22 -9.58 -1.23 -10.20
CA ARG A 22 -10.01 0.16 -10.42
C ARG A 22 -9.30 1.11 -9.48
N ILE A 23 -9.14 0.71 -8.22
CA ILE A 23 -8.44 1.51 -7.20
C ILE A 23 -6.96 1.60 -7.54
N ALA A 24 -6.32 0.48 -7.89
CA ALA A 24 -4.92 0.45 -8.32
C ALA A 24 -4.67 1.34 -9.56
N TRP A 25 -5.54 1.25 -10.56
CA TRP A 25 -5.50 2.10 -11.75
C TRP A 25 -5.61 3.59 -11.38
N ALA A 26 -6.56 3.95 -10.51
CA ALA A 26 -6.75 5.33 -10.09
C ALA A 26 -5.50 5.90 -9.38
N ILE A 27 -4.86 5.11 -8.52
CA ILE A 27 -3.61 5.50 -7.85
C ILE A 27 -2.47 5.64 -8.86
N HIS A 28 -2.34 4.70 -9.81
CA HIS A 28 -1.31 4.77 -10.85
C HIS A 28 -1.46 5.98 -11.77
N VAL A 29 -2.70 6.38 -12.07
CA VAL A 29 -2.97 7.61 -12.82
C VAL A 29 -2.64 8.82 -11.96
N ALA A 30 -3.17 8.88 -10.73
CA ALA A 30 -2.94 10.00 -9.82
C ALA A 30 -1.44 10.22 -9.53
N SER A 31 -0.65 9.16 -9.40
CA SER A 31 0.77 9.25 -9.08
C SER A 31 1.59 10.02 -10.12
N ARG A 32 1.10 10.08 -11.37
CA ARG A 32 1.71 10.84 -12.47
C ARG A 32 1.46 12.34 -12.38
N TYR A 33 0.40 12.76 -11.68
CA TYR A 33 -0.04 14.15 -11.60
C TYR A 33 0.26 14.80 -10.24
N LEU A 34 0.52 14.00 -9.21
CA LEU A 34 0.86 14.53 -7.89
C LEU A 34 2.39 14.63 -7.70
N PRO A 35 2.94 15.84 -7.48
CA PRO A 35 4.34 15.97 -7.10
C PRO A 35 4.57 15.31 -5.73
N GLY A 36 5.59 14.45 -5.63
CA GLY A 36 5.93 13.71 -4.40
C GLY A 36 5.30 12.33 -4.25
N THR A 37 4.34 11.93 -5.10
CA THR A 37 3.78 10.56 -5.10
C THR A 37 4.60 9.54 -5.89
N GLY A 38 5.77 9.92 -6.43
CA GLY A 38 6.74 8.95 -6.95
C GLY A 38 7.28 8.00 -5.87
N ASN A 39 7.03 8.29 -4.59
CA ASN A 39 7.37 7.43 -3.48
C ASN A 39 6.41 6.22 -3.41
N CYS A 40 6.97 5.02 -3.60
CA CYS A 40 6.27 3.74 -3.54
C CYS A 40 5.50 3.55 -2.22
N LEU A 41 6.01 4.05 -1.09
CA LEU A 41 5.34 3.96 0.20
C LEU A 41 4.06 4.79 0.25
N VAL A 42 4.08 6.00 -0.30
CA VAL A 42 2.90 6.88 -0.33
C VAL A 42 1.79 6.25 -1.17
N GLN A 43 2.15 5.70 -2.33
CA GLN A 43 1.20 4.99 -3.19
C GLN A 43 0.62 3.76 -2.49
N ALA A 44 1.46 2.98 -1.81
CA ALA A 44 1.03 1.77 -1.11
C ALA A 44 0.04 2.10 0.04
N LEU A 45 0.35 3.11 0.86
CA LEU A 45 -0.54 3.56 1.93
C LEU A 45 -1.86 4.13 1.41
N ALA A 46 -1.82 4.94 0.36
CA ALA A 46 -3.03 5.48 -0.27
C ALA A 46 -3.91 4.35 -0.82
N THR A 47 -3.30 3.37 -1.48
CA THR A 47 -3.99 2.19 -2.03
C THR A 47 -4.63 1.36 -0.91
N GLN A 48 -3.91 1.07 0.18
CA GLN A 48 -4.47 0.35 1.33
C GLN A 48 -5.65 1.10 1.93
N GLY A 49 -5.54 2.42 2.09
CA GLY A 49 -6.62 3.25 2.62
C GLY A 49 -7.87 3.20 1.74
N LEU A 50 -7.72 3.31 0.42
CA LEU A 50 -8.85 3.20 -0.52
C LEU A 50 -9.44 1.79 -0.54
N LEU A 51 -8.63 0.75 -0.59
CA LEU A 51 -9.12 -0.64 -0.55
C LEU A 51 -9.92 -0.92 0.73
N ALA A 52 -9.41 -0.51 1.89
CA ALA A 52 -10.10 -0.67 3.17
C ALA A 52 -11.45 0.06 3.20
N ARG A 53 -11.57 1.24 2.58
CA ARG A 53 -12.84 1.98 2.48
C ARG A 53 -13.87 1.26 1.63
N HIS A 54 -13.43 0.56 0.58
CA HIS A 54 -14.29 -0.20 -0.32
C HIS A 54 -14.51 -1.66 0.13
N GLY A 55 -14.01 -2.03 1.32
CA GLY A 55 -14.21 -3.37 1.89
C GLY A 55 -13.25 -4.44 1.35
N ASN A 56 -12.20 -4.04 0.65
CA ASN A 56 -11.17 -4.94 0.13
C ASN A 56 -10.03 -5.06 1.16
N PRO A 57 -9.81 -6.23 1.79
CA PRO A 57 -8.74 -6.41 2.75
C PRO A 57 -7.38 -6.37 2.05
N ALA A 58 -6.59 -5.35 2.39
CA ALA A 58 -5.29 -5.11 1.75
C ALA A 58 -4.18 -4.95 2.78
N CYS A 59 -2.99 -5.45 2.45
CA CYS A 59 -1.79 -5.36 3.26
C CYS A 59 -0.67 -4.68 2.48
N VAL A 60 -0.08 -3.64 3.08
CA VAL A 60 1.18 -3.07 2.59
C VAL A 60 2.33 -3.98 2.98
N ARG A 61 3.21 -4.22 2.02
CA ARG A 61 4.49 -4.90 2.19
C ARG A 61 5.60 -3.92 1.88
N ILE A 62 6.70 -4.06 2.62
CA ILE A 62 7.92 -3.28 2.41
C ILE A 62 9.04 -4.28 2.20
N GLY A 63 9.86 -4.06 1.18
CA GLY A 63 11.03 -4.86 0.89
C GLY A 63 12.25 -3.98 0.71
N VAL A 64 13.40 -4.58 0.95
CA VAL A 64 14.71 -3.93 0.83
C VAL A 64 15.62 -4.74 -0.06
N ALA A 65 16.48 -4.05 -0.80
CA ALA A 65 17.49 -4.63 -1.66
C ALA A 65 18.74 -3.76 -1.62
N ASN A 66 19.88 -4.34 -1.97
CA ASN A 66 21.07 -3.57 -2.33
C ASN A 66 21.24 -3.68 -3.85
N ASP A 67 21.57 -2.58 -4.52
CA ASP A 67 21.92 -2.66 -5.93
C ASP A 67 23.35 -3.18 -6.16
N GLU A 68 23.74 -3.29 -7.43
CA GLU A 68 25.07 -3.79 -7.82
C GLU A 68 26.23 -2.93 -7.28
N ASP A 69 25.96 -1.66 -6.98
CA ASP A 69 26.92 -0.73 -6.35
C ASP A 69 26.86 -0.76 -4.81
N GLY A 70 26.05 -1.66 -4.23
CA GLY A 70 25.85 -1.78 -2.79
C GLY A 70 24.96 -0.69 -2.19
N ARG A 71 24.23 0.09 -3.01
CA ARG A 71 23.33 1.13 -2.50
C ARG A 71 22.01 0.54 -2.04
N PHE A 72 21.58 0.97 -0.85
CA PHE A 72 20.32 0.56 -0.26
C PHE A 72 19.13 1.08 -1.07
N LYS A 73 18.22 0.17 -1.43
CA LYS A 73 16.94 0.46 -2.09
C LYS A 73 15.81 -0.11 -1.26
N ALA A 74 14.78 0.71 -1.03
CA ALA A 74 13.54 0.28 -0.41
C ALA A 74 12.40 0.36 -1.42
N HIS A 75 11.48 -0.59 -1.33
CA HIS A 75 10.28 -0.64 -2.15
C HIS A 75 9.07 -1.05 -1.34
N ALA A 76 7.89 -0.60 -1.76
CA ALA A 76 6.64 -0.94 -1.12
C ALA A 76 5.60 -1.35 -2.16
N TRP A 77 4.85 -2.40 -1.85
CA TRP A 77 3.76 -2.91 -2.68
C TRP A 77 2.54 -3.23 -1.82
N VAL A 78 1.38 -3.40 -2.44
CA VAL A 78 0.14 -3.78 -1.74
C VAL A 78 -0.33 -5.12 -2.27
N GLU A 79 -0.68 -5.99 -1.33
CA GLU A 79 -1.32 -7.28 -1.58
C GLU A 79 -2.79 -7.20 -1.15
N CYS A 80 -3.71 -7.60 -2.03
CA CYS A 80 -5.13 -7.78 -1.76
C CYS A 80 -5.48 -9.22 -2.12
N ASP A 81 -6.04 -9.99 -1.18
CA ASP A 81 -6.40 -11.41 -1.38
C ASP A 81 -5.28 -12.25 -2.03
N GLY A 82 -4.04 -12.05 -1.57
CA GLY A 82 -2.86 -12.78 -2.07
C GLY A 82 -2.32 -12.32 -3.42
N THR A 83 -2.92 -11.29 -4.04
CA THR A 83 -2.49 -10.73 -5.32
C THR A 83 -1.86 -9.35 -5.13
N ILE A 84 -0.74 -9.08 -5.80
CA ILE A 84 -0.12 -7.75 -5.79
C ILE A 84 -0.93 -6.80 -6.69
N VAL A 85 -1.51 -5.76 -6.10
CA VAL A 85 -2.38 -4.80 -6.80
C VAL A 85 -1.64 -3.53 -7.20
N ILE A 86 -0.59 -3.13 -6.48
CA ILE A 86 0.25 -1.98 -6.81
C ILE A 86 1.70 -2.25 -6.42
N GLY A 87 2.66 -1.68 -7.18
CA GLY A 87 4.07 -1.78 -6.86
C GLY A 87 4.71 -3.14 -7.18
N GLY A 88 4.09 -3.98 -8.03
CA GLY A 88 4.64 -5.31 -8.35
C GLY A 88 5.89 -5.32 -9.24
N VAL A 89 6.20 -4.22 -9.93
CA VAL A 89 7.36 -4.16 -10.84
C VAL A 89 8.66 -4.27 -10.03
N GLY A 90 9.48 -5.27 -10.33
CA GLY A 90 10.77 -5.48 -9.67
C GLY A 90 10.69 -6.05 -8.25
N VAL A 91 9.50 -6.43 -7.76
CA VAL A 91 9.32 -6.90 -6.38
C VAL A 91 10.20 -8.12 -6.03
N SER A 92 10.50 -8.98 -7.01
CA SER A 92 11.35 -10.16 -6.85
C SER A 92 12.81 -9.84 -6.50
N GLN A 93 13.25 -8.59 -6.71
CA GLN A 93 14.60 -8.13 -6.37
C GLN A 93 14.70 -7.71 -4.90
N TYR A 94 13.57 -7.55 -4.21
CA TYR A 94 13.51 -7.09 -2.83
C TYR A 94 13.24 -8.23 -1.87
N THR A 95 13.99 -8.26 -0.78
CA THR A 95 13.68 -9.14 0.36
C THR A 95 12.57 -8.48 1.17
N ALA A 96 11.40 -9.10 1.21
CA ALA A 96 10.28 -8.62 2.01
C ALA A 96 10.67 -8.60 3.49
N LEU A 97 10.46 -7.46 4.15
CA LEU A 97 10.62 -7.39 5.59
C LEU A 97 9.58 -8.29 6.26
N PRO A 98 9.95 -9.01 7.32
CA PRO A 98 9.02 -9.86 8.04
C PRO A 98 7.85 -8.99 8.52
N ARG A 99 6.64 -9.50 8.32
CA ARG A 99 5.45 -8.93 8.95
C ARG A 99 5.57 -9.22 10.43
N TRP A 100 6.01 -8.22 11.20
CA TRP A 100 5.96 -8.27 12.64
C TRP A 100 4.49 -8.26 13.05
N GLU A 101 4.00 -9.41 13.51
CA GLU A 101 2.70 -9.48 14.16
C GLU A 101 2.86 -8.83 15.54
N ILE A 102 2.31 -7.63 15.68
CA ILE A 102 2.10 -7.06 17.01
C ILE A 102 1.10 -7.97 17.72
N GLN A 103 1.60 -8.90 18.54
CA GLN A 103 0.79 -9.53 19.57
C GLN A 103 0.30 -8.40 20.48
N ARG A 104 -1.00 -8.16 20.42
CA ARG A 104 -1.73 -7.27 21.32
C ARG A 104 -2.43 -8.08 22.39
#